data_AF-A0A932BR32-F1
#
_entry.id   AF-A0A932BR32-F1
#
_cell.length_a   1.000
_cell.length_b   1.000
_cell.length_c   1.000
_cell.angle_alpha   90.00
_cell.angle_beta   90.00
_cell.angle_gamma   90.00
#
_symmetry.space_group_name_H-M   'P 1'
#
loop_
_entity.id
_entity.type
_entity.pdbx_description
1 polymer ?
#
loop_
_entity_poly.entity_id
_entity_poly.type
_entity_poly.pdbx_seq_one_letter_code
_entity_poly.pdbx_strand_id
1 'polypeptide(L)'
;MLIIITTLLLLATALALVILRITRPEFRFNWLVAVGGAFLAWISVLLWQAQMPLSLTLPSWQPASLFSESPSFAADRLSWPYALSLATLALAILLTASVRADFPNSLSWAGSLTLSALGLLAVTANNPLTLVLVWAALDLTELITMLRSVNGSQLSERIVIAFSTRALGIVLLLLADIVSVAAGKPMDFISTPPQAGLLLLVAAGLRLGVLPLHLPYASESSLRRGLGTTLRLVSATSSLVLLAHIPASSLASPLTPLLLILASASAVYGGWMWLRAPDELAGRPFWVIAIASLAVASALRGDPAGTTAWGVALVLAGGALFLASVQQTWLNRVLLIGAWTLSTLPFSLTASGWENNVGGFVLALPFFLTAQAMIIVGFIRHASRPSTRPSLDSQPTWTKGVYPAGIGVLLFVQLVLGFWGWDGALRIGAWGASIAASLLTLGLLWAMPRFPVLNPVRAHWVQPAPNSRLDQLYQNLWGLYRFFGRLSQTISNTLEGESGIMWTLLFLVLFVALLTQRKP
;
A
#
# COMPACT_ATOMS: atom_id res chain seq x y z
N MET A 1 -22.47 -0.09 -11.60
CA MET A 1 -22.04 -1.02 -12.68
C MET A 1 -20.60 -0.77 -13.16
N LEU A 2 -20.18 0.49 -13.36
CA LEU A 2 -18.83 0.82 -13.87
C LEU A 2 -17.67 0.28 -13.01
N ILE A 3 -17.82 0.21 -11.68
CA ILE A 3 -16.81 -0.37 -10.78
C ILE A 3 -16.52 -1.84 -11.16
N ILE A 4 -17.57 -2.64 -11.33
CA ILE A 4 -17.47 -4.05 -11.75
C ILE A 4 -16.87 -4.16 -13.15
N ILE A 5 -17.27 -3.29 -14.09
CA ILE A 5 -16.74 -3.34 -15.46
C ILE A 5 -15.22 -3.14 -15.43
N THR A 6 -14.72 -2.14 -14.72
CA THR A 6 -13.26 -1.91 -14.62
C THR A 6 -12.53 -3.10 -14.00
N THR A 7 -13.05 -3.65 -12.89
CA THR A 7 -12.40 -4.79 -12.22
C THR A 7 -12.46 -6.06 -13.07
N LEU A 8 -13.57 -6.31 -13.75
CA LEU A 8 -13.71 -7.42 -14.70
C LEU A 8 -12.77 -7.26 -15.90
N LEU A 9 -12.57 -6.05 -16.44
CA LEU A 9 -11.60 -5.84 -17.52
C LEU A 9 -10.19 -6.26 -17.09
N LEU A 10 -9.75 -5.86 -15.89
CA LEU A 10 -8.45 -6.26 -15.35
C LEU A 10 -8.35 -7.77 -15.08
N LEU A 11 -9.39 -8.38 -14.49
CA LEU A 11 -9.39 -9.81 -14.18
C LEU A 11 -9.51 -10.68 -15.43
N ALA A 12 -10.38 -10.32 -16.37
CA ALA A 12 -10.55 -11.04 -17.63
C ALA A 12 -9.28 -10.98 -18.48
N THR A 13 -8.59 -9.84 -18.49
CA THR A 13 -7.31 -9.70 -19.20
C THR A 13 -6.21 -10.50 -18.52
N ALA A 14 -6.14 -10.51 -17.19
CA ALA A 14 -5.23 -11.39 -16.46
C ALA A 14 -5.50 -12.87 -16.75
N LEU A 15 -6.77 -13.29 -16.75
CA LEU A 15 -7.19 -14.66 -17.07
C LEU A 15 -6.84 -15.02 -18.53
N ALA A 16 -7.09 -14.11 -19.48
CA ALA A 16 -6.74 -14.31 -20.88
C ALA A 16 -5.23 -14.52 -21.05
N LEU A 17 -4.39 -13.77 -20.34
CA LEU A 17 -2.93 -13.96 -20.35
C LEU A 17 -2.50 -15.33 -19.82
N VAL A 18 -3.16 -15.82 -18.76
CA VAL A 18 -2.90 -17.16 -18.21
C VAL A 18 -3.34 -18.25 -19.20
N ILE A 19 -4.53 -18.12 -19.78
CA ILE A 19 -5.04 -19.07 -20.79
C ILE A 19 -4.15 -19.08 -22.02
N LEU A 20 -3.75 -17.92 -22.54
CA LEU A 20 -2.84 -17.81 -23.67
C LEU A 20 -1.48 -18.45 -23.37
N ARG A 21 -0.96 -18.28 -22.15
CA ARG A 21 0.28 -18.93 -21.74
C ARG A 21 0.19 -20.46 -21.75
N ILE A 22 -0.95 -21.03 -21.33
CA ILE A 22 -1.16 -22.48 -21.27
C ILE A 22 -1.42 -23.05 -22.67
N THR A 23 -2.28 -22.39 -23.45
CA THR A 23 -2.74 -22.89 -24.76
C THR A 23 -1.77 -22.56 -25.90
N ARG A 24 -1.08 -21.41 -25.84
CA ARG A 24 -0.14 -20.92 -26.87
C ARG A 24 1.07 -20.23 -26.23
N PRO A 25 2.02 -20.98 -25.66
CA PRO A 25 3.19 -20.44 -24.97
C PRO A 25 4.01 -19.44 -25.81
N GLU A 26 4.10 -19.65 -27.13
CA GLU A 26 4.87 -18.80 -28.05
C GLU A 26 4.09 -17.60 -28.63
N PHE A 27 2.90 -17.29 -28.10
CA PHE A 27 2.08 -16.20 -28.64
C PHE A 27 2.77 -14.83 -28.48
N ARG A 28 3.21 -14.26 -29.61
CA ARG A 28 3.99 -13.02 -29.68
C ARG A 28 3.24 -11.76 -29.23
N PHE A 29 1.91 -11.76 -29.33
CA PHE A 29 1.09 -10.57 -29.07
C PHE A 29 0.48 -10.52 -27.67
N ASN A 30 0.95 -11.35 -26.73
CA ASN A 30 0.51 -11.34 -25.33
C ASN A 30 0.61 -9.94 -24.69
N TRP A 31 1.63 -9.16 -25.03
CA TRP A 31 1.81 -7.81 -24.50
C TRP A 31 0.72 -6.84 -24.97
N LEU A 32 0.20 -6.99 -26.19
CA LEU A 32 -0.86 -6.13 -26.73
C LEU A 32 -2.19 -6.38 -26.02
N VAL A 33 -2.49 -7.65 -25.72
CA VAL A 33 -3.66 -8.04 -24.91
C VAL A 33 -3.56 -7.43 -23.52
N ALA A 34 -2.38 -7.50 -22.89
CA ALA A 34 -2.15 -6.92 -21.57
C ALA A 34 -2.33 -5.39 -21.57
N VAL A 35 -1.64 -4.69 -22.48
CA VAL A 35 -1.69 -3.21 -22.57
C VAL A 35 -3.08 -2.75 -22.96
N GLY A 36 -3.73 -3.38 -23.95
CA GLY A 36 -5.09 -3.06 -24.37
C GLY A 36 -6.10 -3.24 -23.23
N GLY A 37 -5.99 -4.34 -22.48
CA GLY A 37 -6.80 -4.59 -21.29
C GLY A 37 -6.67 -3.52 -20.21
N ALA A 38 -5.42 -3.19 -19.84
CA ALA A 38 -5.15 -2.15 -18.86
C ALA A 38 -5.58 -0.76 -19.35
N PHE A 39 -5.42 -0.47 -20.63
CA PHE A 39 -5.83 0.81 -21.22
C PHE A 39 -7.36 0.98 -21.23
N LEU A 40 -8.12 -0.08 -21.58
CA LEU A 40 -9.57 -0.06 -21.48
C LEU A 40 -10.04 0.10 -20.03
N ALA A 41 -9.40 -0.57 -19.07
CA ALA A 41 -9.69 -0.38 -17.66
C ALA A 41 -9.37 1.07 -17.21
N TRP A 42 -8.26 1.64 -17.67
CA TRP A 42 -7.89 3.03 -17.39
C TRP A 42 -8.93 4.03 -17.93
N ILE A 43 -9.40 3.86 -19.17
CA ILE A 43 -10.50 4.64 -19.74
C ILE A 43 -11.78 4.46 -18.91
N SER A 44 -12.10 3.23 -18.51
CA SER A 44 -13.28 2.94 -17.69
C SER A 44 -13.26 3.72 -16.37
N VAL A 45 -12.11 3.85 -15.69
CA VAL A 45 -11.99 4.67 -14.47
C VAL A 45 -12.22 6.16 -14.75
N LEU A 46 -11.75 6.69 -15.89
CA LEU A 46 -12.04 8.08 -16.27
C LEU A 46 -13.53 8.30 -16.49
N LEU A 47 -14.23 7.31 -17.07
CA LEU A 47 -15.68 7.38 -17.29
C LEU A 47 -16.49 7.38 -15.97
N TRP A 48 -15.92 6.91 -14.86
CA TRP A 48 -16.61 6.96 -13.55
C TRP A 48 -17.01 8.38 -13.19
N GLN A 49 -16.20 9.36 -13.57
CA GLN A 49 -16.40 10.75 -13.21
C GLN A 49 -17.68 11.37 -13.77
N ALA A 50 -18.22 10.83 -14.87
CA ALA A 50 -19.50 11.27 -15.41
C ALA A 50 -20.70 10.85 -14.53
N GLN A 51 -20.51 9.91 -13.59
CA GLN A 51 -21.59 9.28 -12.81
C GLN A 51 -21.32 9.26 -11.30
N MET A 52 -20.34 10.02 -10.80
CA MET A 52 -20.06 10.08 -9.35
C MET A 52 -21.12 10.89 -8.58
N PRO A 53 -21.57 10.44 -7.39
CA PRO A 53 -21.10 9.27 -6.65
C PRO A 53 -21.71 7.96 -7.18
N LEU A 54 -20.86 6.94 -7.34
CA LEU A 54 -21.28 5.59 -7.71
C LEU A 54 -21.41 4.74 -6.46
N SER A 55 -22.52 4.03 -6.29
CA SER A 55 -22.69 3.02 -5.25
C SER A 55 -23.14 1.69 -5.86
N LEU A 56 -22.70 0.60 -5.23
CA LEU A 56 -23.00 -0.76 -5.62
C LEU A 56 -23.07 -1.61 -4.36
N THR A 57 -24.28 -2.01 -3.97
CA THR A 57 -24.51 -2.94 -2.87
C THR A 57 -24.74 -4.34 -3.43
N LEU A 58 -24.01 -5.33 -2.92
CA LEU A 58 -24.25 -6.74 -3.27
C LEU A 58 -25.50 -7.26 -2.54
N PRO A 59 -26.09 -8.38 -3.01
CA PRO A 59 -27.19 -9.02 -2.29
C PRO A 59 -26.79 -9.39 -0.85
N SER A 60 -27.73 -9.26 0.08
CA SER A 60 -27.55 -9.62 1.48
C SER A 60 -27.17 -11.10 1.63
N TRP A 61 -26.11 -11.36 2.37
CA TRP A 61 -25.70 -12.73 2.69
C TRP A 61 -26.66 -13.34 3.71
N GLN A 62 -26.95 -14.64 3.56
CA GLN A 62 -27.82 -15.38 4.47
C GLN A 62 -26.98 -16.35 5.32
N PRO A 63 -27.34 -16.58 6.60
CA PRO A 63 -28.49 -16.02 7.31
C PRO A 63 -28.24 -14.59 7.81
N ALA A 64 -29.25 -13.73 7.71
CA ALA A 64 -29.17 -12.31 8.12
C ALA A 64 -28.86 -12.11 9.62
N SER A 65 -29.06 -13.14 10.44
CA SER A 65 -28.66 -13.14 11.86
C SER A 65 -27.13 -13.14 12.07
N LEU A 66 -26.37 -13.67 11.11
CA LEU A 66 -24.90 -13.68 11.13
C LEU A 66 -24.30 -12.56 10.27
N PHE A 67 -25.01 -12.15 9.22
CA PHE A 67 -24.58 -11.10 8.30
C PHE A 67 -25.60 -9.96 8.29
N SER A 68 -25.43 -9.02 9.21
CA SER A 68 -26.26 -7.81 9.30
C SER A 68 -25.98 -6.82 8.16
N GLU A 69 -24.85 -6.93 7.48
CA GLU A 69 -24.47 -6.10 6.33
C GLU A 69 -24.04 -6.94 5.14
N SER A 70 -24.20 -6.35 3.96
CA SER A 70 -23.78 -6.92 2.68
C SER A 70 -22.50 -6.23 2.18
N PRO A 71 -21.65 -6.90 1.40
CA PRO A 71 -20.52 -6.21 0.79
C PRO A 71 -21.00 -5.08 -0.12
N SER A 72 -20.41 -3.90 0.01
CA SER A 72 -20.78 -2.71 -0.74
C SER A 72 -19.55 -1.94 -1.21
N PHE A 73 -19.67 -1.39 -2.42
CA PHE A 73 -18.64 -0.59 -3.07
C PHE A 73 -19.19 0.81 -3.37
N ALA A 74 -18.37 1.83 -3.14
CA ALA A 74 -18.66 3.21 -3.48
C ALA A 74 -17.44 3.83 -4.17
N ALA A 75 -17.69 4.67 -5.18
CA ALA A 75 -16.69 5.54 -5.77
C ALA A 75 -17.16 6.98 -5.67
N ASP A 76 -16.37 7.78 -4.98
CA ASP A 76 -16.60 9.18 -4.64
C ASP A 76 -15.36 10.02 -5.01
N ARG A 77 -15.39 11.30 -4.63
CA ARG A 77 -14.29 12.22 -4.96
C ARG A 77 -12.99 11.91 -4.20
N LEU A 78 -13.02 11.11 -3.13
CA LEU A 78 -11.83 10.72 -2.38
C LEU A 78 -11.21 9.42 -2.89
N SER A 79 -12.04 8.43 -3.23
CA SER A 79 -11.62 7.12 -3.75
C SER A 79 -11.27 7.13 -5.25
N TRP A 80 -11.88 8.01 -6.04
CA TRP A 80 -11.61 8.08 -7.49
C TRP A 80 -10.13 8.40 -7.84
N PRO A 81 -9.45 9.37 -7.20
CA PRO A 81 -8.03 9.62 -7.43
C PRO A 81 -7.15 8.39 -7.17
N TYR A 82 -7.46 7.62 -6.12
CA TYR A 82 -6.78 6.37 -5.84
C TYR A 82 -7.03 5.33 -6.93
N ALA A 83 -8.28 5.16 -7.36
CA ALA A 83 -8.64 4.22 -8.43
C ALA A 83 -7.92 4.57 -9.74
N LEU A 84 -7.88 5.85 -10.11
CA LEU A 84 -7.17 6.33 -11.29
C LEU A 84 -5.66 6.07 -11.14
N SER A 85 -5.08 6.33 -9.98
CA SER A 85 -3.65 6.09 -9.74
C SER A 85 -3.25 4.61 -9.88
N LEU A 86 -4.07 3.69 -9.38
CA LEU A 86 -3.83 2.25 -9.47
C LEU A 86 -3.98 1.73 -10.92
N ALA A 87 -4.99 2.20 -11.65
CA ALA A 87 -5.16 1.87 -13.07
C ALA A 87 -3.99 2.42 -13.92
N THR A 88 -3.55 3.65 -13.61
CA THR A 88 -2.40 4.29 -14.27
C THR A 88 -1.11 3.53 -13.96
N LEU A 89 -0.91 3.09 -12.71
CA LEU A 89 0.21 2.25 -12.31
C LEU A 89 0.21 0.92 -13.09
N ALA A 90 -0.93 0.25 -13.20
CA ALA A 90 -1.06 -1.00 -13.96
C ALA A 90 -0.64 -0.82 -15.43
N LEU A 91 -1.17 0.22 -16.09
CA LEU A 91 -0.84 0.55 -17.46
C LEU A 91 0.66 0.87 -17.62
N ALA A 92 1.22 1.70 -16.73
CA ALA A 92 2.62 2.09 -16.75
C ALA A 92 3.57 0.89 -16.54
N ILE A 93 3.20 -0.06 -15.68
CA ILE A 93 3.99 -1.29 -15.47
C ILE A 93 4.09 -2.10 -16.76
N LEU A 94 2.99 -2.23 -17.51
CA LEU A 94 2.96 -2.99 -18.75
C LEU A 94 3.73 -2.28 -19.87
N LEU A 95 3.57 -0.96 -20.01
CA LEU A 95 4.31 -0.17 -20.99
C LEU A 95 5.83 -0.21 -20.70
N THR A 96 6.22 -0.07 -19.43
CA THR A 96 7.64 -0.12 -19.03
C THR A 96 8.23 -1.54 -18.99
N ALA A 97 7.41 -2.58 -19.15
CA ALA A 97 7.92 -3.96 -19.20
C ALA A 97 8.78 -4.24 -20.44
N SER A 98 8.58 -3.47 -21.51
CA SER A 98 9.25 -3.61 -22.82
C SER A 98 10.79 -3.55 -22.79
N VAL A 99 11.39 -2.89 -21.79
CA VAL A 99 12.86 -2.75 -21.66
C VAL A 99 13.46 -3.75 -20.67
N ARG A 100 12.63 -4.57 -20.00
CA ARG A 100 13.12 -5.45 -18.92
C ARG A 100 13.76 -6.70 -19.51
N ALA A 101 14.80 -7.19 -18.84
CA ALA A 101 15.52 -8.40 -19.24
C ALA A 101 14.61 -9.64 -19.31
N ASP A 102 13.59 -9.71 -18.45
CA ASP A 102 12.63 -10.82 -18.40
C ASP A 102 11.45 -10.66 -19.38
N PHE A 103 11.57 -9.79 -20.39
CA PHE A 103 10.51 -9.60 -21.38
C PHE A 103 10.53 -10.74 -22.41
N PRO A 104 9.39 -11.42 -22.69
CA PRO A 104 8.05 -11.25 -22.11
C PRO A 104 7.77 -12.19 -20.90
N ASN A 105 7.25 -11.64 -19.79
CA ASN A 105 6.81 -12.42 -18.62
C ASN A 105 5.31 -12.25 -18.34
N SER A 106 4.51 -13.04 -19.06
CA SER A 106 3.04 -13.02 -19.00
C SER A 106 2.47 -13.22 -17.58
N LEU A 107 3.11 -14.07 -16.75
CA LEU A 107 2.62 -14.33 -15.39
C LEU A 107 2.77 -13.11 -14.47
N SER A 108 3.88 -12.39 -14.58
CA SER A 108 4.09 -11.17 -13.82
C SER A 108 3.09 -10.06 -14.19
N TRP A 109 2.66 -10.04 -15.46
CA TRP A 109 1.64 -9.12 -15.97
C TRP A 109 0.25 -9.49 -15.47
N ALA A 110 -0.12 -10.76 -15.58
CA ALA A 110 -1.37 -11.27 -15.01
C ALA A 110 -1.45 -10.99 -13.51
N GLY A 111 -0.37 -11.26 -12.76
CA GLY A 111 -0.29 -10.94 -11.33
C GLY A 111 -0.39 -9.45 -11.03
N SER A 112 0.20 -8.58 -11.86
CA SER A 112 0.07 -7.13 -11.69
C SER A 112 -1.38 -6.66 -11.93
N LEU A 113 -2.05 -7.20 -12.96
CA LEU A 113 -3.44 -6.90 -13.27
C LEU A 113 -4.40 -7.39 -12.18
N THR A 114 -4.21 -8.60 -11.66
CA THR A 114 -5.04 -9.12 -10.55
C THR A 114 -4.87 -8.31 -9.27
N LEU A 115 -3.64 -7.94 -8.93
CA LEU A 115 -3.37 -7.09 -7.77
C LEU A 115 -3.97 -5.69 -7.95
N SER A 116 -3.85 -5.10 -9.13
CA SER A 116 -4.52 -3.81 -9.42
C SER A 116 -6.04 -3.92 -9.35
N ALA A 117 -6.63 -5.04 -9.77
CA ALA A 117 -8.07 -5.28 -9.63
C ALA A 117 -8.50 -5.39 -8.16
N LEU A 118 -7.78 -6.16 -7.35
CA LEU A 118 -8.01 -6.24 -5.90
C LEU A 118 -7.79 -4.89 -5.22
N GLY A 119 -6.78 -4.13 -5.65
CA GLY A 119 -6.53 -2.77 -5.19
C GLY A 119 -7.68 -1.82 -5.50
N LEU A 120 -8.25 -1.92 -6.71
CA LEU A 120 -9.41 -1.13 -7.10
C LEU A 120 -10.63 -1.44 -6.22
N LEU A 121 -10.89 -2.74 -5.97
CA LEU A 121 -11.95 -3.17 -5.05
C LEU A 121 -11.74 -2.63 -3.64
N ALA A 122 -10.50 -2.65 -3.14
CA ALA A 122 -10.16 -2.14 -1.80
C ALA A 122 -10.39 -0.62 -1.70
N VAL A 123 -9.99 0.13 -2.73
CA VAL A 123 -10.18 1.58 -2.80
C VAL A 123 -11.65 1.97 -2.86
N THR A 124 -12.47 1.16 -3.50
CA THR A 124 -13.91 1.39 -3.59
C THR A 124 -14.69 0.75 -2.44
N ALA A 125 -14.05 0.17 -1.42
CA ALA A 125 -14.79 -0.50 -0.34
C ALA A 125 -15.55 0.54 0.49
N ASN A 126 -16.87 0.35 0.62
CA ASN A 126 -17.74 1.31 1.31
C ASN A 126 -18.01 0.95 2.78
N ASN A 127 -17.78 -0.31 3.17
CA ASN A 127 -17.95 -0.75 4.54
C ASN A 127 -16.78 -1.61 5.05
N PRO A 128 -16.61 -1.73 6.39
CA PRO A 128 -15.53 -2.49 7.00
C PRO A 128 -15.49 -3.95 6.54
N LEU A 129 -16.64 -4.62 6.42
CA LEU A 129 -16.73 -6.00 5.93
C LEU A 129 -16.11 -6.18 4.54
N THR A 130 -16.46 -5.32 3.59
CA THR A 130 -15.91 -5.38 2.23
C THR A 130 -14.41 -5.18 2.24
N LEU A 131 -13.93 -4.21 3.03
CA LEU A 131 -12.51 -3.91 3.13
C LEU A 131 -11.74 -5.09 3.73
N VAL A 132 -12.27 -5.77 4.75
CA VAL A 132 -11.67 -6.98 5.35
C VAL A 132 -11.52 -8.10 4.34
N LEU A 133 -12.57 -8.38 3.55
CA LEU A 133 -12.52 -9.44 2.54
C LEU A 133 -11.44 -9.16 1.49
N VAL A 134 -11.35 -7.92 1.03
CA VAL A 134 -10.34 -7.53 0.03
C VAL A 134 -8.93 -7.47 0.66
N TRP A 135 -8.78 -6.99 1.89
CA TRP A 135 -7.51 -7.02 2.61
C TRP A 135 -7.01 -8.45 2.83
N ALA A 136 -7.89 -9.38 3.22
CA ALA A 136 -7.54 -10.78 3.36
C ALA A 136 -7.09 -11.39 2.02
N ALA A 137 -7.79 -11.07 0.92
CA ALA A 137 -7.39 -11.51 -0.42
C ALA A 137 -6.01 -10.94 -0.82
N LEU A 138 -5.78 -9.64 -0.63
CA LEU A 138 -4.49 -9.01 -0.90
C LEU A 138 -3.36 -9.63 -0.05
N ASP A 139 -3.57 -9.78 1.25
CA ASP A 139 -2.58 -10.33 2.18
C ASP A 139 -2.22 -11.78 1.85
N LEU A 140 -3.22 -12.59 1.48
CA LEU A 140 -3.01 -13.97 1.07
C LEU A 140 -2.23 -14.04 -0.26
N THR A 141 -2.58 -13.21 -1.24
CA THR A 141 -1.83 -13.16 -2.51
C THR A 141 -0.38 -12.73 -2.29
N GLU A 142 -0.14 -11.78 -1.38
CA GLU A 142 1.20 -11.33 -1.04
C GLU A 142 2.00 -12.42 -0.30
N LEU A 143 1.39 -13.08 0.69
CA LEU A 143 2.01 -14.18 1.42
C LEU A 143 2.42 -15.31 0.47
N ILE A 144 1.52 -15.74 -0.41
CA ILE A 144 1.78 -16.82 -1.37
C ILE A 144 2.89 -16.42 -2.35
N THR A 145 2.84 -15.20 -2.89
CA THR A 145 3.86 -14.73 -3.85
C THR A 145 5.24 -14.62 -3.18
N MET A 146 5.31 -14.10 -1.95
CA MET A 146 6.55 -13.97 -1.20
C MET A 146 7.14 -15.33 -0.82
N LEU A 147 6.35 -16.24 -0.25
CA LEU A 147 6.82 -17.58 0.15
C LEU A 147 7.30 -18.41 -1.03
N ARG A 148 6.70 -18.25 -2.22
CA ARG A 148 7.17 -18.92 -3.45
C ARG A 148 8.46 -18.33 -4.01
N SER A 149 8.76 -17.08 -3.70
CA SER A 149 9.90 -16.35 -4.28
C SER A 149 11.21 -16.50 -3.49
N VAL A 150 11.14 -17.02 -2.26
CA VAL A 150 12.24 -17.02 -1.30
C VAL A 150 12.66 -18.44 -0.94
N ASN A 151 13.95 -18.72 -1.11
CA ASN A 151 14.59 -19.97 -0.67
C ASN A 151 15.44 -19.68 0.58
N GLY A 152 14.90 -19.92 1.78
CA GLY A 152 15.65 -19.80 3.04
C GLY A 152 14.76 -19.60 4.27
N SER A 153 14.98 -20.38 5.33
CA SER A 153 14.13 -20.41 6.52
C SER A 153 14.02 -19.06 7.25
N GLN A 154 15.13 -18.34 7.41
CA GLN A 154 15.14 -17.01 8.04
C GLN A 154 14.37 -15.97 7.23
N LEU A 155 14.37 -16.10 5.90
CA LEU A 155 13.67 -15.17 5.03
C LEU A 155 12.15 -15.47 5.04
N SER A 156 11.76 -16.74 5.07
CA SER A 156 10.36 -17.13 5.28
C SER A 156 9.81 -16.66 6.63
N GLU A 157 10.62 -16.71 7.69
CA GLU A 157 10.23 -16.27 9.04
C GLU A 157 9.79 -14.80 9.07
N ARG A 158 10.58 -13.86 8.55
CA ARG A 158 10.14 -12.46 8.57
C ARG A 158 8.97 -12.19 7.62
N ILE A 159 8.72 -13.03 6.60
CA ILE A 159 7.55 -12.89 5.72
C ILE A 159 6.29 -13.17 6.54
N VAL A 160 6.31 -14.27 7.32
CA VAL A 160 5.19 -14.65 8.20
C VAL A 160 4.91 -13.55 9.22
N ILE A 161 5.93 -12.90 9.76
CA ILE A 161 5.71 -11.88 10.79
C ILE A 161 5.19 -10.57 10.18
N ALA A 162 5.68 -10.16 9.01
CA ALA A 162 5.09 -9.05 8.27
C ALA A 162 3.62 -9.33 7.88
N PHE A 163 3.28 -10.60 7.64
CA PHE A 163 1.89 -11.02 7.47
C PHE A 163 1.10 -10.93 8.79
N SER A 164 1.66 -11.38 9.91
CA SER A 164 1.01 -11.31 11.24
C SER A 164 0.67 -9.88 11.64
N THR A 165 1.54 -8.90 11.38
CA THR A 165 1.24 -7.49 11.68
C THR A 165 0.06 -6.96 10.84
N ARG A 166 -0.08 -7.42 9.58
CA ARG A 166 -1.21 -7.07 8.71
C ARG A 166 -2.50 -7.78 9.11
N ALA A 167 -2.39 -9.04 9.54
CA ALA A 167 -3.50 -9.81 10.08
C ALA A 167 -4.04 -9.17 11.37
N LEU A 168 -3.16 -8.66 12.24
CA LEU A 168 -3.57 -7.84 13.40
C LEU A 168 -4.35 -6.59 12.97
N GLY A 169 -3.96 -5.95 11.86
CA GLY A 169 -4.73 -4.85 11.27
C GLY A 169 -6.16 -5.27 10.87
N ILE A 170 -6.35 -6.46 10.31
CA ILE A 170 -7.69 -7.01 10.01
C ILE A 170 -8.49 -7.21 11.30
N VAL A 171 -7.87 -7.78 12.34
CA VAL A 171 -8.53 -7.98 13.64
C VAL A 171 -8.96 -6.65 14.26
N LEU A 172 -8.10 -5.63 14.22
CA LEU A 172 -8.45 -4.30 14.74
C LEU A 172 -9.58 -3.63 13.96
N LEU A 173 -9.63 -3.82 12.64
CA LEU A 173 -10.75 -3.33 11.83
C LEU A 173 -12.05 -4.03 12.24
N LEU A 174 -12.05 -5.37 12.40
CA LEU A 174 -13.23 -6.10 12.88
C LEU A 174 -13.64 -5.68 14.29
N LEU A 175 -12.68 -5.37 15.17
CA LEU A 175 -12.98 -4.82 16.49
C LEU A 175 -13.61 -3.43 16.41
N ALA A 176 -13.15 -2.56 15.49
CA ALA A 176 -13.76 -1.26 15.26
C ALA A 176 -15.23 -1.41 14.80
N ASP A 177 -15.51 -2.42 13.98
CA ASP A 177 -16.84 -2.77 13.51
C ASP A 177 -17.76 -3.23 14.66
N ILE A 178 -17.28 -4.16 15.51
CA ILE A 178 -18.00 -4.62 16.71
C ILE A 178 -18.30 -3.46 17.66
N VAL A 179 -17.35 -2.54 17.88
CA VAL A 179 -17.55 -1.35 18.70
C VAL A 179 -18.60 -0.42 18.09
N SER A 180 -18.66 -0.31 16.77
CA SER A 180 -19.64 0.53 16.06
C SER A 180 -21.06 -0.03 16.20
N VAL A 181 -21.21 -1.35 16.06
CA VAL A 181 -22.48 -2.06 16.31
C VAL A 181 -22.92 -1.92 17.77
N ALA A 182 -22.00 -2.10 18.72
CA ALA A 182 -22.31 -1.94 20.14
C ALA A 182 -22.76 -0.52 20.49
N ALA A 183 -22.31 0.49 19.74
CA ALA A 183 -22.73 1.88 19.86
C ALA A 183 -24.05 2.19 19.11
N GLY A 184 -24.69 1.21 18.46
CA GLY A 184 -25.90 1.39 17.67
C GLY A 184 -25.71 2.23 16.41
N LYS A 185 -24.48 2.34 15.91
CA LYS A 185 -24.15 3.03 14.66
C LYS A 185 -24.10 2.03 13.50
N PRO A 186 -24.45 2.45 12.27
CA PRO A 186 -24.33 1.57 11.11
C PRO A 186 -22.85 1.27 10.85
N MET A 187 -22.58 0.12 10.23
CA MET A 187 -21.22 -0.36 9.93
C MET A 187 -20.71 0.28 8.63
N ASP A 188 -20.55 1.60 8.65
CA ASP A 188 -19.98 2.39 7.55
C ASP A 188 -18.79 3.23 8.03
N PHE A 189 -18.00 3.75 7.09
CA PHE A 189 -16.87 4.61 7.44
C PHE A 189 -17.29 6.04 7.81
N ILE A 190 -18.46 6.50 7.33
CA ILE A 190 -18.91 7.88 7.43
C ILE A 190 -19.41 8.23 8.84
N SER A 191 -20.11 7.31 9.50
CA SER A 191 -20.76 7.54 10.80
C SER A 191 -20.09 6.80 11.96
N THR A 192 -18.81 6.51 11.79
CA THR A 192 -17.97 5.80 12.77
C THR A 192 -17.92 6.54 14.12
N PRO A 193 -18.14 5.90 15.29
CA PRO A 193 -17.94 6.54 16.59
C PRO A 193 -16.44 6.79 16.89
N PRO A 194 -16.09 7.72 17.81
CA PRO A 194 -14.68 8.08 18.05
C PRO A 194 -13.77 6.94 18.48
N GLN A 195 -14.29 6.00 19.28
CA GLN A 195 -13.55 4.83 19.73
C GLN A 195 -13.18 3.91 18.56
N ALA A 196 -14.10 3.71 17.61
CA ALA A 196 -13.86 2.94 16.41
C ALA A 196 -12.94 3.68 15.42
N GLY A 197 -13.04 5.01 15.32
CA GLY A 197 -12.15 5.82 14.47
C GLY A 197 -10.67 5.66 14.80
N LEU A 198 -10.31 5.64 16.10
CA LEU A 198 -8.94 5.37 16.54
C LEU A 198 -8.48 3.95 16.21
N LEU A 199 -9.36 2.95 16.35
CA LEU A 199 -9.06 1.56 15.98
C LEU A 199 -8.80 1.42 14.48
N LEU A 200 -9.59 2.09 13.63
CA LEU A 200 -9.39 2.12 12.18
C LEU A 200 -8.05 2.79 11.82
N LEU A 201 -7.69 3.89 12.48
CA LEU A 201 -6.40 4.56 12.29
C LEU A 201 -5.23 3.63 12.65
N VAL A 202 -5.30 2.93 13.79
CA VAL A 202 -4.26 1.98 14.21
C VAL A 202 -4.21 0.77 13.26
N ALA A 203 -5.36 0.26 12.81
CA ALA A 203 -5.44 -0.80 11.82
C ALA A 203 -4.71 -0.44 10.52
N ALA A 204 -4.97 0.74 9.97
CA ALA A 204 -4.26 1.25 8.80
C ALA A 204 -2.77 1.49 9.09
N GLY A 205 -2.44 2.09 10.24
CA GLY A 205 -1.07 2.38 10.66
C GLY A 205 -0.18 1.13 10.80
N LEU A 206 -0.73 0.02 11.30
CA LEU A 206 -0.06 -1.28 11.40
C LEU A 206 0.29 -1.85 10.02
N ARG A 207 -0.67 -1.78 9.08
CA ARG A 207 -0.50 -2.29 7.71
C ARG A 207 0.50 -1.45 6.92
N LEU A 208 0.56 -0.14 7.17
CA LEU A 208 1.48 0.80 6.53
C LEU A 208 2.89 0.78 7.13
N GLY A 209 3.09 0.13 8.30
CA GLY A 209 4.38 0.12 9.00
C GLY A 209 4.73 1.45 9.68
N VAL A 210 3.72 2.30 9.94
CA VAL A 210 3.88 3.59 10.63
C VAL A 210 3.95 3.37 12.14
N LEU A 211 3.07 2.50 12.66
CA LEU A 211 2.93 2.18 14.10
C LEU A 211 2.70 0.67 14.25
N PRO A 212 3.69 -0.19 14.59
CA PRO A 212 5.12 0.05 14.80
C PRO A 212 5.91 0.09 13.48
N LEU A 213 7.11 0.67 13.55
CA LEU A 213 8.07 0.66 12.45
C LEU A 213 8.55 -0.77 12.19
N HIS A 214 7.94 -1.45 11.22
CA HIS A 214 8.44 -2.70 10.67
C HIS A 214 8.86 -2.48 9.21
N LEU A 215 9.98 -3.06 8.81
CA LEU A 215 10.51 -2.91 7.46
C LEU A 215 10.04 -4.08 6.60
N PRO A 216 9.18 -3.85 5.60
CA PRO A 216 8.93 -4.85 4.58
C PRO A 216 10.21 -5.12 3.79
N TYR A 217 10.47 -6.41 3.57
CA TYR A 217 11.67 -7.01 2.99
C TYR A 217 12.45 -6.21 1.95
N ALA A 218 13.78 -6.23 2.09
CA ALA A 218 14.70 -5.60 1.14
C ALA A 218 15.26 -6.56 0.08
N SER A 219 15.06 -7.89 0.15
CA SER A 219 15.74 -8.86 -0.72
C SER A 219 14.81 -9.54 -1.73
N GLU A 220 14.72 -9.00 -2.93
CA GLU A 220 14.08 -9.66 -4.09
C GLU A 220 14.99 -9.40 -5.30
N SER A 221 15.50 -10.38 -6.05
CA SER A 221 16.36 -10.05 -7.20
C SER A 221 15.60 -10.02 -8.53
N SER A 222 14.52 -10.80 -8.69
CA SER A 222 13.85 -11.02 -9.99
C SER A 222 12.50 -10.30 -10.17
N LEU A 223 11.72 -10.02 -9.12
CA LEU A 223 10.36 -9.46 -9.24
C LEU A 223 10.20 -7.98 -8.82
N ARG A 224 11.30 -7.30 -8.44
CA ARG A 224 11.28 -6.00 -7.72
C ARG A 224 10.51 -4.86 -8.39
N ARG A 225 10.61 -4.70 -9.72
CA ARG A 225 10.15 -3.46 -10.39
C ARG A 225 8.72 -3.50 -10.91
N GLY A 226 8.25 -4.64 -11.42
CA GLY A 226 6.88 -4.77 -11.92
C GLY A 226 5.94 -5.17 -10.80
N LEU A 227 5.71 -6.48 -10.70
CA LEU A 227 4.89 -7.12 -9.69
C LEU A 227 5.21 -6.63 -8.27
N GLY A 228 6.49 -6.54 -7.89
CA GLY A 228 6.90 -6.08 -6.56
C GLY A 228 6.58 -4.60 -6.28
N THR A 229 6.49 -3.76 -7.32
CA THR A 229 6.02 -2.38 -7.17
C THR A 229 4.50 -2.37 -6.99
N THR A 230 3.78 -3.16 -7.79
CA THR A 230 2.33 -3.33 -7.66
C THR A 230 1.95 -3.79 -6.26
N LEU A 231 2.54 -4.89 -5.78
CA LEU A 231 2.26 -5.46 -4.46
C LEU A 231 2.34 -4.40 -3.36
N ARG A 232 3.48 -3.70 -3.30
CA ARG A 232 3.75 -2.74 -2.23
C ARG A 232 2.91 -1.48 -2.32
N LEU A 233 2.72 -0.92 -3.53
CA LEU A 233 1.93 0.30 -3.69
C LEU A 233 0.43 0.02 -3.55
N VAL A 234 -0.09 -1.10 -4.08
CA VAL A 234 -1.49 -1.51 -3.92
C VAL A 234 -1.80 -1.76 -2.45
N SER A 235 -0.95 -2.51 -1.74
CA SER A 235 -1.14 -2.77 -0.31
C SER A 235 -1.12 -1.50 0.53
N ALA A 236 -0.25 -0.54 0.21
CA ALA A 236 -0.24 0.74 0.91
C ALA A 236 -1.52 1.54 0.61
N THR A 237 -1.90 1.60 -0.67
CA THR A 237 -3.08 2.34 -1.13
C THR A 237 -4.37 1.85 -0.50
N SER A 238 -4.54 0.53 -0.37
CA SER A 238 -5.72 -0.08 0.27
C SER A 238 -5.87 0.28 1.74
N SER A 239 -4.81 0.75 2.41
CA SER A 239 -4.85 1.20 3.80
C SER A 239 -4.96 2.73 3.89
N LEU A 240 -4.38 3.48 2.94
CA LEU A 240 -4.45 4.94 2.90
C LEU A 240 -5.84 5.45 2.51
N VAL A 241 -6.57 4.70 1.68
CA VAL A 241 -7.96 5.03 1.34
C VAL A 241 -8.86 4.99 2.58
N LEU A 242 -8.63 4.05 3.51
CA LEU A 242 -9.37 3.98 4.76
C LEU A 242 -9.17 5.27 5.56
N LEU A 243 -7.94 5.75 5.70
CA LEU A 243 -7.62 6.99 6.44
C LEU A 243 -8.35 8.21 5.87
N ALA A 244 -8.58 8.26 4.55
CA ALA A 244 -9.31 9.35 3.91
C ALA A 244 -10.82 9.34 4.22
N HIS A 245 -11.40 8.18 4.52
CA HIS A 245 -12.83 8.05 4.77
C HIS A 245 -13.19 8.15 6.26
N ILE A 246 -12.19 8.18 7.17
CA ILE A 246 -12.46 8.36 8.60
C ILE A 246 -12.85 9.83 8.85
N PRO A 247 -14.02 10.10 9.44
CA PRO A 247 -14.45 11.45 9.75
C PRO A 247 -13.56 12.08 10.84
N ALA A 248 -13.31 13.39 10.70
CA ALA A 248 -12.45 14.14 11.62
C ALA A 248 -12.95 14.11 13.08
N SER A 249 -14.28 14.09 13.27
CA SER A 249 -14.91 13.98 14.59
C SER A 249 -14.55 12.69 15.32
N SER A 250 -14.26 11.62 14.58
CA SER A 250 -13.95 10.30 15.15
C SER A 250 -12.47 10.13 15.46
N LEU A 251 -11.63 11.04 14.97
CA LEU A 251 -10.20 11.13 15.28
C LEU A 251 -9.91 12.16 16.37
N ALA A 252 -10.90 12.96 16.79
CA ALA A 252 -10.78 13.91 17.88
C ALA A 252 -10.69 13.17 19.22
N SER A 253 -9.47 13.07 19.77
CA SER A 253 -9.20 12.36 21.03
C SER A 253 -8.08 13.06 21.81
N PRO A 254 -8.05 12.92 23.15
CA PRO A 254 -6.89 13.31 23.96
C PRO A 254 -5.58 12.64 23.50
N LEU A 255 -5.65 11.51 22.79
CA LEU A 255 -4.49 10.78 22.27
C LEU A 255 -3.96 11.33 20.93
N THR A 256 -4.70 12.21 20.25
CA THR A 256 -4.33 12.76 18.94
C THR A 256 -2.94 13.43 18.92
N PRO A 257 -2.55 14.24 19.93
CA PRO A 257 -1.20 14.81 19.97
C PRO A 257 -0.09 13.76 20.07
N LEU A 258 -0.31 12.70 20.86
CA LEU A 258 0.65 11.58 20.98
C LEU A 258 0.80 10.86 19.64
N LEU A 259 -0.32 10.59 18.95
CA LEU A 259 -0.31 9.97 17.63
C LEU A 259 0.40 10.84 16.60
N LEU A 260 0.23 12.16 16.65
CA LEU A 260 0.98 13.10 15.79
C LEU A 260 2.48 13.09 16.06
N ILE A 261 2.91 12.94 17.32
CA ILE A 261 4.34 12.80 17.68
C ILE A 261 4.90 11.48 17.14
N LEU A 262 4.18 10.38 17.26
CA LEU A 262 4.61 9.09 16.72
C LEU A 262 4.64 9.09 15.19
N ALA A 263 3.65 9.73 14.55
CA ALA A 263 3.61 9.95 13.11
C ALA A 263 4.79 10.84 12.65
N SER A 264 5.16 11.89 13.39
CA SER A 264 6.29 12.74 13.02
C SER A 264 7.63 12.03 13.17
N ALA A 265 7.80 11.23 14.23
CA ALA A 265 8.99 10.40 14.42
C ALA A 265 9.16 9.37 13.30
N SER A 266 8.08 8.68 12.91
CA SER A 266 8.09 7.74 11.78
C SER A 266 8.32 8.43 10.43
N ALA A 267 7.75 9.63 10.22
CA ALA A 267 7.98 10.42 9.01
C ALA A 267 9.46 10.82 8.87
N VAL A 268 10.07 11.33 9.94
CA VAL A 268 11.50 11.73 9.94
C VAL A 268 12.40 10.51 9.75
N TYR A 269 12.11 9.40 10.44
CA TYR A 269 12.87 8.15 10.27
C TYR A 269 12.78 7.63 8.82
N GLY A 270 11.57 7.55 8.26
CA GLY A 270 11.33 7.13 6.89
C GLY A 270 12.00 8.06 5.88
N GLY A 271 11.84 9.38 6.05
CA GLY A 271 12.47 10.39 5.19
C GLY A 271 14.00 10.33 5.22
N TRP A 272 14.59 10.18 6.41
CA TRP A 272 16.04 10.06 6.59
C TRP A 272 16.60 8.79 5.93
N MET A 273 15.96 7.65 6.16
CA MET A 273 16.39 6.38 5.59
C MET A 273 16.18 6.33 4.07
N TRP A 274 15.09 6.90 3.56
CA TRP A 274 14.86 7.09 2.13
C TRP A 274 15.96 7.93 1.47
N LEU A 275 16.28 9.07 2.09
CA LEU A 275 17.35 9.97 1.65
C LEU A 275 18.71 9.26 1.64
N ARG A 276 18.97 8.29 2.52
CA ARG A 276 20.27 7.59 2.59
C ARG A 276 20.30 6.23 1.89
N ALA A 277 19.18 5.78 1.34
CA ALA A 277 19.07 4.50 0.66
C ALA A 277 20.01 4.44 -0.56
N PRO A 278 20.70 3.33 -0.83
CA PRO A 278 21.62 3.23 -1.95
C PRO A 278 20.90 3.25 -3.31
N ASP A 279 19.73 2.62 -3.41
CA ASP A 279 18.95 2.47 -4.64
C ASP A 279 17.47 2.78 -4.40
N GLU A 280 16.74 3.20 -5.44
CA GLU A 280 15.32 3.53 -5.33
C GLU A 280 14.46 2.36 -4.83
N LEU A 281 14.80 1.13 -5.23
CA LEU A 281 14.07 -0.08 -4.85
C LEU A 281 14.36 -0.50 -3.40
N ALA A 282 15.60 -0.30 -2.94
CA ALA A 282 15.99 -0.57 -1.56
C ALA A 282 15.37 0.47 -0.60
N GLY A 283 15.22 1.72 -1.06
CA GLY A 283 14.57 2.79 -0.31
C GLY A 283 13.04 2.67 -0.23
N ARG A 284 12.40 1.87 -1.11
CA ARG A 284 10.94 1.82 -1.24
C ARG A 284 10.16 1.62 0.06
N PRO A 285 10.54 0.73 1.00
CA PRO A 285 9.84 0.62 2.28
C PRO A 285 9.81 1.95 3.05
N PHE A 286 10.92 2.67 3.06
CA PHE A 286 11.04 3.96 3.75
C PHE A 286 10.25 5.06 3.05
N TRP A 287 10.16 5.03 1.72
CA TRP A 287 9.26 5.91 0.96
C TRP A 287 7.79 5.72 1.37
N VAL A 288 7.34 4.47 1.46
CA VAL A 288 5.98 4.13 1.87
C VAL A 288 5.71 4.61 3.29
N ILE A 289 6.59 4.28 4.24
CA ILE A 289 6.45 4.70 5.65
C ILE A 289 6.41 6.23 5.75
N ALA A 290 7.33 6.94 5.08
CA ALA A 290 7.43 8.39 5.21
C ALA A 290 6.17 9.10 4.71
N ILE A 291 5.68 8.77 3.51
CA ILE A 291 4.47 9.40 2.95
C ILE A 291 3.21 8.92 3.67
N ALA A 292 3.15 7.66 4.10
CA ALA A 292 2.06 7.16 4.93
C ALA A 292 1.96 7.93 6.25
N SER A 293 3.08 8.26 6.89
CA SER A 293 3.10 9.12 8.07
C SER A 293 2.57 10.54 7.80
N LEU A 294 2.85 11.11 6.61
CA LEU A 294 2.27 12.41 6.21
C LEU A 294 0.76 12.30 5.99
N ALA A 295 0.28 11.20 5.39
CA ALA A 295 -1.14 10.92 5.21
C ALA A 295 -1.87 10.69 6.55
N VAL A 296 -1.25 9.98 7.49
CA VAL A 296 -1.75 9.86 8.87
C VAL A 296 -1.83 11.23 9.54
N ALA A 297 -0.83 12.10 9.33
CA ALA A 297 -0.83 13.44 9.87
C ALA A 297 -1.96 14.32 9.30
N SER A 298 -2.26 14.23 8.01
CA SER A 298 -3.41 14.93 7.42
C SER A 298 -4.74 14.40 7.95
N ALA A 299 -4.88 13.08 8.10
CA ALA A 299 -6.08 12.47 8.68
C ALA A 299 -6.32 12.97 10.13
N LEU A 300 -5.28 12.96 10.97
CA LEU A 300 -5.36 13.45 12.35
C LEU A 300 -5.61 14.97 12.46
N ARG A 301 -5.30 15.74 11.41
CA ARG A 301 -5.61 17.18 11.31
C ARG A 301 -7.01 17.44 10.74
N GLY A 302 -7.76 16.39 10.44
CA GLY A 302 -9.11 16.44 9.88
C GLY A 302 -9.16 16.87 8.43
N ASP A 303 -8.13 16.51 7.65
CA ASP A 303 -8.09 16.76 6.21
C ASP A 303 -8.11 15.45 5.38
N PRO A 304 -9.31 15.00 4.97
CA PRO A 304 -9.50 13.88 4.04
C PRO A 304 -8.83 14.10 2.68
N ALA A 305 -8.85 15.34 2.17
CA ALA A 305 -8.30 15.70 0.87
C ALA A 305 -6.77 15.70 0.88
N GLY A 306 -6.12 16.06 1.99
CA GLY A 306 -4.68 15.91 2.18
C GLY A 306 -4.24 14.45 2.26
N THR A 307 -5.05 13.61 2.91
CA THR A 307 -4.76 12.18 3.07
C THR A 307 -4.77 11.44 1.74
N THR A 308 -5.77 11.72 0.91
CA THR A 308 -5.87 11.28 -0.48
C THR A 308 -4.73 11.83 -1.34
N ALA A 309 -4.40 13.12 -1.23
CA ALA A 309 -3.26 13.74 -1.92
C ALA A 309 -1.95 12.98 -1.68
N TRP A 310 -1.58 12.76 -0.42
CA TRP A 310 -0.36 12.05 -0.05
C TRP A 310 -0.37 10.60 -0.55
N GLY A 311 -1.51 9.91 -0.44
CA GLY A 311 -1.61 8.53 -0.91
C GLY A 311 -1.53 8.38 -2.43
N VAL A 312 -2.14 9.29 -3.18
CA VAL A 312 -2.01 9.31 -4.65
C VAL A 312 -0.58 9.67 -5.06
N ALA A 313 0.07 10.60 -4.36
CA ALA A 313 1.46 10.95 -4.61
C ALA A 313 2.41 9.76 -4.34
N LEU A 314 2.15 8.97 -3.29
CA LEU A 314 2.87 7.73 -2.99
C LEU A 314 2.84 6.76 -4.18
N VAL A 315 1.68 6.63 -4.84
CA VAL A 315 1.49 5.72 -5.98
C VAL A 315 2.10 6.29 -7.26
N LEU A 316 1.76 7.52 -7.62
CA LEU A 316 2.13 8.09 -8.92
C LEU A 316 3.59 8.53 -8.97
N ALA A 317 4.06 9.31 -7.99
CA ALA A 317 5.46 9.74 -7.94
C ALA A 317 6.37 8.55 -7.61
N GLY A 318 5.98 7.72 -6.63
CA GLY A 318 6.69 6.50 -6.29
C GLY A 318 6.75 5.53 -7.47
N GLY A 319 5.62 5.28 -8.14
CA GLY A 319 5.54 4.43 -9.34
C GLY A 319 6.44 4.93 -10.46
N ALA A 320 6.43 6.24 -10.75
CA ALA A 320 7.27 6.81 -11.80
C ALA A 320 8.76 6.58 -11.51
N LEU A 321 9.17 6.76 -10.26
CA LEU A 321 10.56 6.54 -9.83
C LEU A 321 10.96 5.06 -9.80
N PHE A 322 10.09 4.18 -9.27
CA PHE A 322 10.41 2.74 -9.14
C PHE A 322 10.41 1.99 -10.47
N LEU A 323 9.68 2.49 -11.48
CA LEU A 323 9.67 1.96 -12.84
C LEU A 323 10.79 2.54 -13.73
N ALA A 324 11.44 3.63 -13.30
CA ALA A 324 12.58 4.24 -13.98
C ALA A 324 13.85 3.35 -13.88
N SER A 325 13.95 2.33 -14.73
CA SER A 325 15.07 1.40 -14.83
C SER A 325 16.17 1.81 -15.81
N VAL A 326 15.90 2.69 -16.77
CA VAL A 326 16.80 3.00 -17.90
C VAL A 326 17.21 4.46 -17.84
N GLN A 327 18.42 4.76 -18.28
CA GLN A 327 18.93 6.12 -18.31
C GLN A 327 18.52 6.82 -19.60
N GLN A 328 17.83 7.95 -19.46
CA GLN A 328 17.59 8.90 -20.53
C GLN A 328 17.56 10.31 -19.94
N THR A 329 18.37 11.21 -20.50
CA THR A 329 18.58 12.57 -19.94
C THR A 329 17.29 13.37 -19.85
N TRP A 330 16.45 13.30 -20.90
CA TRP A 330 15.16 13.96 -20.93
C TRP A 330 14.19 13.37 -19.88
N LEU A 331 14.11 12.04 -19.79
CA LEU A 331 13.25 11.36 -18.82
C LEU A 331 13.63 11.69 -17.37
N ASN A 332 14.92 11.76 -17.06
CA ASN A 332 15.41 12.14 -15.74
C ASN A 332 14.98 13.57 -15.36
N ARG A 333 14.94 14.50 -16.33
CA ARG A 333 14.43 15.86 -16.10
C ARG A 333 12.93 15.87 -15.90
N VAL A 334 12.20 15.11 -16.72
CA VAL A 334 10.73 15.02 -16.66
C VAL A 334 10.27 14.36 -15.35
N LEU A 335 11.04 13.42 -14.80
CA LEU A 335 10.77 12.86 -13.46
C LEU A 335 10.73 13.91 -12.36
N LEU A 336 11.38 15.08 -12.51
CA LEU A 336 11.33 16.17 -11.52
C LEU A 336 9.94 16.80 -11.39
N ILE A 337 9.02 16.55 -12.33
CA ILE A 337 7.59 16.87 -12.13
C ILE A 337 7.07 16.18 -10.86
N GLY A 338 7.55 14.96 -10.56
CA GLY A 338 7.24 14.26 -9.31
C GLY A 338 7.77 14.96 -8.05
N ALA A 339 8.83 15.79 -8.16
CA ALA A 339 9.28 16.60 -7.03
C ALA A 339 8.35 17.79 -6.79
N TRP A 340 7.84 18.41 -7.86
CA TRP A 340 6.81 19.45 -7.76
C TRP A 340 5.53 18.91 -7.15
N THR A 341 5.10 17.70 -7.50
CA THR A 341 3.86 17.11 -6.96
C THR A 341 3.94 16.80 -5.47
N LEU A 342 5.14 16.57 -4.92
CA LEU A 342 5.39 16.33 -3.49
C LEU A 342 5.63 17.62 -2.69
N SER A 343 5.91 18.73 -3.37
CA SER A 343 6.33 20.00 -2.75
C SER A 343 5.21 20.76 -2.03
N THR A 344 3.96 20.29 -2.16
CA THR A 344 2.74 20.94 -1.65
C THR A 344 2.56 22.37 -2.14
N LEU A 345 3.25 22.77 -3.22
CA LEU A 345 3.10 24.08 -3.86
C LEU A 345 1.67 24.25 -4.41
N PRO A 346 1.21 25.50 -4.65
CA PRO A 346 -0.11 25.74 -5.21
C PRO A 346 -0.36 24.95 -6.48
N PHE A 347 -1.57 24.41 -6.61
CA PHE A 347 -2.02 23.59 -7.75
C PHE A 347 -1.27 22.26 -7.94
N SER A 348 -0.32 21.92 -7.05
CA SER A 348 0.28 20.60 -7.03
C SER A 348 -0.71 19.56 -6.49
N LEU A 349 -0.47 18.29 -6.81
CA LEU A 349 -1.27 17.17 -6.31
C LEU A 349 -1.40 17.18 -4.78
N THR A 350 -0.33 17.54 -4.06
CA THR A 350 -0.34 17.57 -2.59
C THR A 350 -0.61 18.95 -2.00
N ALA A 351 -1.15 19.91 -2.76
CA ALA A 351 -1.42 21.25 -2.24
C ALA A 351 -2.28 21.25 -0.96
N SER A 352 -3.30 20.38 -0.88
CA SER A 352 -4.13 20.20 0.32
C SER A 352 -3.40 19.61 1.52
N GLY A 353 -2.25 18.95 1.33
CA GLY A 353 -1.62 18.07 2.33
C GLY A 353 -1.25 18.69 3.68
N TRP A 354 -1.24 20.02 3.80
CA TRP A 354 -0.96 20.76 5.03
C TRP A 354 -2.12 21.58 5.57
N GLU A 355 -3.33 21.43 5.02
CA GLU A 355 -4.53 22.04 5.59
C GLU A 355 -4.77 21.49 7.02
N ASN A 356 -5.33 22.34 7.89
CA ASN A 356 -5.59 22.00 9.28
C ASN A 356 -6.99 22.47 9.65
N ASN A 357 -7.92 21.52 9.71
CA ASN A 357 -9.35 21.80 9.90
C ASN A 357 -9.78 21.66 11.37
N VAL A 358 -9.02 20.93 12.18
CA VAL A 358 -9.38 20.63 13.58
C VAL A 358 -8.65 21.54 14.58
N GLY A 359 -7.56 22.18 14.15
CA GLY A 359 -6.72 22.99 15.04
C GLY A 359 -5.95 22.11 16.05
N GLY A 360 -4.79 22.60 16.51
CA GLY A 360 -4.03 21.93 17.56
C GLY A 360 -2.71 21.26 17.12
N PHE A 361 -1.76 21.30 18.06
CA PHE A 361 -0.39 20.74 18.00
C PHE A 361 0.50 21.15 16.82
N VAL A 362 0.76 22.46 16.70
CA VAL A 362 1.74 23.04 15.75
C VAL A 362 3.18 22.54 15.99
N LEU A 363 3.49 22.06 17.20
CA LEU A 363 4.82 21.57 17.58
C LEU A 363 5.35 20.42 16.71
N ALA A 364 4.48 19.57 16.15
CA ALA A 364 4.91 18.49 15.26
C ALA A 364 5.20 18.96 13.83
N LEU A 365 4.70 20.14 13.42
CA LEU A 365 4.79 20.63 12.04
C LEU A 365 6.24 20.74 11.52
N PRO A 366 7.23 21.30 12.26
CA PRO A 366 8.60 21.38 11.77
C PRO A 366 9.22 20.02 11.43
N PHE A 367 8.92 18.98 12.21
CA PHE A 367 9.40 17.62 11.97
C PHE A 367 8.80 17.04 10.69
N PHE A 368 7.50 17.26 10.47
CA PHE A 368 6.82 16.85 9.26
C PHE A 368 7.34 17.58 8.01
N LEU A 369 7.57 18.89 8.08
CA LEU A 369 8.17 19.66 6.97
C LEU A 369 9.60 19.19 6.67
N THR A 370 10.37 18.86 7.72
CA THR A 370 11.71 18.29 7.56
C THR A 370 11.65 16.93 6.87
N ALA A 371 10.71 16.07 7.26
CA ALA A 371 10.49 14.77 6.62
C ALA A 371 10.09 14.92 5.14
N GLN A 372 9.13 15.81 4.83
CA GLN A 372 8.75 16.13 3.45
C GLN A 372 9.97 16.61 2.64
N ALA A 373 10.80 17.47 3.22
CA ALA A 373 12.00 17.96 2.56
C ALA A 373 12.98 16.82 2.24
N MET A 374 13.20 15.90 3.19
CA MET A 374 14.03 14.70 2.96
C MET A 374 13.46 13.77 1.88
N ILE A 375 12.12 13.61 1.81
CA ILE A 375 11.45 12.82 0.77
C ILE A 375 11.73 13.40 -0.61
N ILE A 376 11.56 14.71 -0.79
CA ILE A 376 11.77 15.42 -2.06
C ILE A 376 13.25 15.37 -2.47
N VAL A 377 14.17 15.65 -1.54
CA VAL A 377 15.62 15.59 -1.81
C VAL A 377 16.02 14.17 -2.22
N GLY A 378 15.54 13.16 -1.50
CA GLY A 378 15.76 11.76 -1.84
C GLY A 378 15.21 11.41 -3.21
N PHE A 379 14.01 11.88 -3.54
CA PHE A 379 13.38 11.69 -4.85
C PHE A 379 14.23 12.32 -5.98
N ILE A 380 14.64 13.59 -5.83
CA ILE A 380 15.47 14.29 -6.81
C ILE A 380 16.81 13.56 -7.02
N ARG A 381 17.43 13.08 -5.94
CA ARG A 381 18.69 12.32 -6.05
C ARG A 381 18.48 11.01 -6.81
N HIS A 382 17.46 10.23 -6.47
CA HIS A 382 17.18 8.95 -7.12
C HIS A 382 16.74 9.12 -8.59
N ALA A 383 16.09 10.25 -8.93
CA ALA A 383 15.73 10.61 -10.30
C ALA A 383 16.94 11.07 -11.14
N SER A 384 17.89 11.78 -10.54
CA SER A 384 19.05 12.36 -11.22
C SER A 384 20.28 11.45 -11.31
N ARG A 385 20.23 10.23 -10.75
CA ARG A 385 21.38 9.32 -10.68
C ARG A 385 21.90 8.89 -12.07
N PRO A 386 23.13 9.26 -12.48
CA PRO A 386 23.62 9.01 -13.84
C PRO A 386 24.42 7.70 -14.06
N SER A 387 24.71 6.90 -13.03
CA SER A 387 25.89 6.01 -13.06
C SER A 387 25.63 4.50 -12.97
N THR A 388 24.38 4.04 -12.93
CA THR A 388 24.08 2.60 -12.74
C THR A 388 23.02 2.01 -13.67
N ARG A 389 22.38 2.80 -14.54
CA ARG A 389 21.29 2.32 -15.40
C ARG A 389 21.79 2.09 -16.83
N PRO A 390 21.36 1.01 -17.51
CA PRO A 390 21.68 0.82 -18.92
C PRO A 390 21.10 1.96 -19.76
N SER A 391 21.74 2.29 -20.88
CA SER A 391 21.24 3.29 -21.82
C SER A 391 20.10 2.73 -22.67
N LEU A 392 19.17 3.60 -23.08
CA LEU A 392 18.07 3.24 -23.97
C LEU A 392 18.53 3.12 -25.45
N ASP A 393 19.73 3.60 -25.77
CA ASP A 393 20.19 3.74 -27.16
C ASP A 393 20.39 2.40 -27.87
N SER A 394 20.72 1.36 -27.11
CA SER A 394 20.90 -0.02 -27.58
C SER A 394 19.59 -0.79 -27.80
N GLN A 395 18.45 -0.24 -27.39
CA GLN A 395 17.13 -0.86 -27.51
C GLN A 395 16.48 -0.54 -28.87
N PRO A 396 15.56 -1.39 -29.38
CA PRO A 396 14.88 -1.15 -30.64
C PRO A 396 13.98 0.10 -30.60
N THR A 397 13.74 0.71 -31.77
CA THR A 397 13.06 2.01 -31.90
C THR A 397 11.67 2.07 -31.27
N TRP A 398 10.88 0.99 -31.38
CA TRP A 398 9.54 0.96 -30.78
C TRP A 398 9.59 1.04 -29.24
N THR A 399 10.58 0.40 -28.62
CA THR A 399 10.82 0.44 -27.17
C THR A 399 11.21 1.84 -26.70
N LYS A 400 11.91 2.62 -27.54
CA LYS A 400 12.27 4.01 -27.26
C LYS A 400 11.05 4.93 -27.08
N GLY A 401 9.90 4.58 -27.69
CA GLY A 401 8.64 5.31 -27.51
C GLY A 401 7.77 4.77 -26.37
N VAL A 402 7.60 3.44 -26.30
CA VAL A 402 6.68 2.79 -25.36
C VAL A 402 7.14 2.96 -23.90
N TYR A 403 8.45 2.87 -23.65
CA TYR A 403 8.97 2.96 -22.29
C TYR A 403 8.79 4.36 -21.65
N PRO A 404 9.23 5.47 -22.28
CA PRO A 404 8.96 6.80 -21.77
C PRO A 404 7.48 7.13 -21.69
N ALA A 405 6.63 6.59 -22.58
CA ALA A 405 5.19 6.77 -22.50
C ALA A 405 4.62 6.18 -21.20
N GLY A 406 5.09 5.01 -20.75
CA GLY A 406 4.67 4.43 -19.48
C GLY A 406 4.94 5.31 -18.26
N ILE A 407 6.12 5.91 -18.18
CA ILE A 407 6.48 6.85 -17.10
C ILE A 407 5.77 8.19 -17.29
N GLY A 408 5.67 8.66 -18.53
CA GLY A 408 5.00 9.90 -18.91
C GLY A 408 3.53 9.90 -18.51
N VAL A 409 2.83 8.78 -18.65
CA VAL A 409 1.42 8.63 -18.23
C VAL A 409 1.26 8.79 -16.71
N LEU A 410 2.18 8.26 -15.89
CA LEU A 410 2.16 8.48 -14.44
C LEU A 410 2.37 9.94 -14.05
N LEU A 411 3.25 10.66 -14.76
CA LEU A 411 3.51 12.07 -14.50
C LEU A 411 2.37 12.95 -15.02
N PHE A 412 1.79 12.59 -16.17
CA PHE A 412 0.64 13.26 -16.75
C PHE A 412 -0.57 13.21 -15.80
N VAL A 413 -0.88 12.03 -15.25
CA VAL A 413 -2.00 11.89 -14.29
C VAL A 413 -1.76 12.70 -13.01
N GLN A 414 -0.50 12.87 -12.56
CA GLN A 414 -0.22 13.76 -11.43
C GLN A 414 -0.57 15.22 -11.74
N LEU A 415 -0.29 15.69 -12.97
CA LEU A 415 -0.69 17.03 -13.39
C LEU A 415 -2.21 17.13 -13.47
N VAL A 416 -2.88 16.18 -14.12
CA VAL A 416 -4.34 16.16 -14.25
C VAL A 416 -5.02 16.23 -12.89
N LEU A 417 -4.58 15.42 -11.92
CA LEU A 417 -5.15 15.44 -10.57
C LEU A 417 -4.82 16.71 -9.77
N GLY A 418 -3.77 17.46 -10.13
CA GLY A 418 -3.54 18.80 -9.56
C GLY A 418 -4.60 19.82 -10.02
N PHE A 419 -5.11 19.68 -11.24
CA PHE A 419 -6.03 20.65 -11.85
C PHE A 419 -7.49 20.20 -11.89
N TRP A 420 -7.80 18.91 -11.76
CA TRP A 420 -9.15 18.42 -12.04
C TRP A 420 -9.56 17.15 -11.30
N GLY A 421 -10.87 17.08 -11.01
CA GLY A 421 -11.62 15.84 -10.84
C GLY A 421 -11.93 15.40 -9.42
N TRP A 422 -11.38 16.05 -8.40
CA TRP A 422 -11.58 15.68 -7.00
C TRP A 422 -11.43 16.88 -6.06
N ASP A 423 -11.70 16.69 -4.76
CA ASP A 423 -11.84 17.81 -3.80
C ASP A 423 -10.53 18.54 -3.47
N GLY A 424 -9.38 17.88 -3.70
CA GLY A 424 -8.04 18.47 -3.58
C GLY A 424 -7.54 19.18 -4.85
N ALA A 425 -8.28 19.13 -5.96
CA ALA A 425 -7.88 19.80 -7.20
C ALA A 425 -8.00 21.33 -7.11
N LEU A 426 -7.13 22.06 -7.81
CA LEU A 426 -7.08 23.53 -7.86
C LEU A 426 -6.95 24.23 -6.50
N ARG A 427 -6.42 23.52 -5.49
CA ARG A 427 -6.16 24.09 -4.17
C ARG A 427 -4.84 24.86 -4.16
N ILE A 428 -4.83 26.00 -3.49
CA ILE A 428 -3.60 26.76 -3.19
C ILE A 428 -2.85 26.10 -2.03
N GLY A 429 -3.58 25.51 -1.09
CA GLY A 429 -3.01 24.86 0.09
C GLY A 429 -2.50 25.83 1.15
N ALA A 430 -1.85 25.27 2.17
CA ALA A 430 -1.22 26.05 3.24
C ALA A 430 0.10 26.66 2.77
N TRP A 431 0.03 27.84 2.15
CA TRP A 431 1.16 28.44 1.43
C TRP A 431 2.43 28.62 2.27
N GLY A 432 2.28 28.99 3.54
CA GLY A 432 3.41 29.13 4.46
C GLY A 432 4.15 27.81 4.72
N ALA A 433 3.43 26.70 4.88
CA ALA A 433 4.01 25.37 5.05
C ALA A 433 4.74 24.92 3.77
N SER A 434 4.16 25.18 2.60
CA SER A 434 4.74 24.81 1.30
C SER A 434 6.02 25.58 0.99
N ILE A 435 6.05 26.88 1.29
CA ILE A 435 7.27 27.71 1.15
C ILE A 435 8.35 27.22 2.12
N ALA A 436 7.99 26.95 3.39
CA ALA A 436 8.93 26.43 4.37
C ALA A 436 9.51 25.07 3.95
N ALA A 437 8.68 24.13 3.50
CA ALA A 437 9.13 22.85 2.96
C ALA A 437 10.06 23.04 1.75
N SER A 438 9.69 23.92 0.82
CA SER A 438 10.50 24.20 -0.38
C SER A 438 11.86 24.81 -0.02
N LEU A 439 11.91 25.78 0.90
CA LEU A 439 13.17 26.35 1.39
C LEU A 439 14.04 25.29 2.08
N LEU A 440 13.45 24.42 2.90
CA LEU A 440 14.15 23.31 3.52
C LEU A 440 14.70 22.32 2.48
N THR A 441 13.95 22.04 1.40
CA THR A 441 14.45 21.17 0.31
C THR A 441 15.66 21.77 -0.38
N LEU A 442 15.63 23.07 -0.70
CA LEU A 442 16.76 23.76 -1.32
C LEU A 442 17.97 23.79 -0.40
N GLY A 443 17.75 24.06 0.90
CA GLY A 443 18.79 24.01 1.92
C GLY A 443 19.43 22.63 2.04
N LEU A 444 18.62 21.56 2.04
CA LEU A 444 19.12 20.18 2.08
C LEU A 444 19.85 19.78 0.80
N LEU A 445 19.36 20.16 -0.39
CA LEU A 445 20.06 19.92 -1.65
C LEU A 445 21.43 20.61 -1.69
N TRP A 446 21.52 21.83 -1.15
CA TRP A 446 22.78 22.56 -1.01
C TRP A 446 23.70 21.92 0.05
N ALA A 447 23.16 21.45 1.16
CA ALA A 447 23.91 20.82 2.24
C ALA A 447 24.44 19.42 1.87
N MET A 448 23.70 18.68 1.04
CA MET A 448 24.00 17.29 0.67
C MET A 448 25.44 17.04 0.17
N PRO A 449 25.97 17.78 -0.83
CA PRO A 449 27.35 17.58 -1.27
C PRO A 449 28.40 18.00 -0.24
N ARG A 450 28.02 18.78 0.78
CA ARG A 450 28.94 19.32 1.81
C ARG A 450 29.05 18.43 3.05
N PHE A 451 28.00 17.68 3.38
CA PHE A 451 27.97 16.85 4.59
C PHE A 451 27.97 15.35 4.27
N PRO A 452 29.03 14.61 4.64
CA PRO A 452 29.14 13.18 4.35
C PRO A 452 28.10 12.32 5.08
N VAL A 453 27.49 12.82 6.16
CA VAL A 453 26.41 12.13 6.88
C VAL A 453 25.17 11.92 6.01
N LEU A 454 24.93 12.84 5.06
CA LEU A 454 23.81 12.79 4.12
C LEU A 454 24.09 11.91 2.90
N ASN A 455 25.34 11.46 2.72
CA ASN A 455 25.70 10.55 1.65
C ASN A 455 25.12 9.15 1.89
N PRO A 456 24.80 8.42 0.81
CA PRO A 456 24.22 7.10 0.91
C PRO A 456 25.15 6.14 1.65
N VAL A 457 24.57 5.30 2.50
CA VAL A 457 25.31 4.19 3.12
C VAL A 457 25.63 3.17 2.02
N ARG A 458 26.90 2.78 1.89
CA ARG A 458 27.34 1.80 0.88
C ARG A 458 26.55 0.49 1.08
N ALA A 459 25.98 -0.06 0.00
CA ALA A 459 25.08 -1.22 0.01
C ALA A 459 25.64 -2.44 0.77
N HIS A 460 26.95 -2.64 0.79
CA HIS A 460 27.64 -3.72 1.51
C HIS A 460 27.53 -3.64 3.04
N TRP A 461 27.13 -2.50 3.60
CA TRP A 461 26.97 -2.25 5.04
C TRP A 461 25.50 -2.30 5.48
N VAL A 462 24.55 -2.45 4.55
CA VAL A 462 23.14 -2.71 4.85
C VAL A 462 22.94 -4.22 4.95
N GLN A 463 23.73 -4.87 5.82
CA GLN A 463 23.23 -6.08 6.46
C GLN A 463 22.10 -5.63 7.40
N PRO A 464 20.97 -6.36 7.50
CA PRO A 464 19.98 -6.05 8.52
C PRO A 464 20.69 -6.10 9.87
N ALA A 465 20.91 -4.94 10.48
CA ALA A 465 21.62 -4.85 11.75
C ALA A 465 20.84 -5.72 12.76
N PRO A 466 21.44 -6.77 13.34
CA PRO A 466 20.69 -7.77 14.12
C PRO A 466 20.15 -7.26 15.46
N ASN A 467 20.41 -5.99 15.81
CA ASN A 467 20.23 -5.44 17.16
C ASN A 467 19.53 -4.07 17.15
N SER A 468 18.44 -3.87 16.41
CA SER A 468 17.58 -2.71 16.70
C SER A 468 16.66 -3.01 17.88
N ARG A 469 16.34 -2.01 18.72
CA ARG A 469 15.38 -2.17 19.83
C ARG A 469 13.97 -2.58 19.34
N LEU A 470 13.67 -2.35 18.06
CA LEU A 470 12.44 -2.81 17.40
C LEU A 470 12.50 -4.31 17.10
N ASP A 471 13.67 -4.86 16.75
CA ASP A 471 13.88 -6.31 16.64
C ASP A 471 13.69 -7.01 17.99
N GLN A 472 14.01 -6.36 19.11
CA GLN A 472 13.76 -6.92 20.45
C GLN A 472 12.26 -6.98 20.77
N LEU A 473 11.49 -5.92 20.47
CA LEU A 473 10.04 -5.93 20.64
C LEU A 473 9.39 -7.00 19.75
N TYR A 474 9.93 -7.17 18.56
CA TYR A 474 9.55 -8.20 17.62
C TYR A 474 9.96 -9.62 18.07
N GLN A 475 11.15 -9.79 18.66
CA GLN A 475 11.59 -11.04 19.30
C GLN A 475 10.70 -11.40 20.50
N ASN A 476 10.20 -10.42 21.24
CA ASN A 476 9.25 -10.65 22.34
C ASN A 476 7.87 -11.13 21.83
N LEU A 477 7.34 -10.51 20.75
CA LEU A 477 6.16 -11.02 20.06
C LEU A 477 6.40 -12.44 19.51
N TRP A 478 7.62 -12.73 19.10
CA TRP A 478 8.03 -14.06 18.65
C TRP A 478 8.16 -15.08 19.79
N GLY A 479 8.52 -14.63 20.99
CA GLY A 479 8.42 -15.42 22.22
C GLY A 479 7.00 -15.94 22.45
N LEU A 480 6.00 -15.09 22.22
CA LEU A 480 4.57 -15.45 22.27
C LEU A 480 4.19 -16.43 21.15
N TYR A 481 4.58 -16.19 19.90
CA TYR A 481 4.29 -17.12 18.80
C TYR A 481 4.94 -18.49 19.02
N ARG A 482 6.22 -18.55 19.43
CA ARG A 482 6.89 -19.81 19.74
C ARG A 482 6.30 -20.48 20.98
N PHE A 483 5.73 -19.72 21.91
CA PHE A 483 4.99 -20.25 23.05
C PHE A 483 3.69 -20.89 22.59
N PHE A 484 2.88 -20.21 21.76
CA PHE A 484 1.66 -20.79 21.18
C PHE A 484 1.94 -21.96 20.25
N GLY A 485 3.01 -21.90 19.44
CA GLY A 485 3.45 -22.99 18.58
C GLY A 485 3.89 -24.21 19.40
N ARG A 486 4.64 -24.01 20.49
CA ARG A 486 4.97 -25.08 21.44
C ARG A 486 3.73 -25.62 22.12
N LEU A 487 2.80 -24.77 22.54
CA LEU A 487 1.56 -25.17 23.21
C LEU A 487 0.65 -25.96 22.26
N SER A 488 0.54 -25.52 21.00
CA SER A 488 -0.16 -26.22 19.93
C SER A 488 0.52 -27.54 19.59
N GLN A 489 1.85 -27.59 19.52
CA GLN A 489 2.59 -28.82 19.29
C GLN A 489 2.43 -29.79 20.46
N THR A 490 2.43 -29.29 21.71
CA THR A 490 2.16 -30.11 22.90
C THR A 490 0.72 -30.62 22.86
N ILE A 491 -0.27 -29.79 22.53
CA ILE A 491 -1.66 -30.22 22.39
C ILE A 491 -1.81 -31.24 21.27
N SER A 492 -1.22 -31.00 20.09
CA SER A 492 -1.26 -31.94 18.95
C SER A 492 -0.55 -33.24 19.31
N ASN A 493 0.63 -33.19 19.93
CA ASN A 493 1.35 -34.38 20.37
C ASN A 493 0.62 -35.12 21.52
N THR A 494 -0.17 -34.42 22.34
CA THR A 494 -0.99 -35.04 23.39
C THR A 494 -2.27 -35.66 22.81
N LEU A 495 -2.82 -35.07 21.74
CA LEU A 495 -4.03 -35.54 21.04
C LEU A 495 -3.74 -36.60 19.95
N GLU A 496 -2.58 -36.57 19.31
CA GLU A 496 -2.16 -37.49 18.24
C GLU A 496 -1.12 -38.52 18.71
N GLY A 497 -0.48 -38.32 19.88
CA GLY A 497 0.47 -39.27 20.46
C GLY A 497 -0.18 -40.46 21.19
N GLU A 498 0.63 -41.26 21.90
CA GLU A 498 0.16 -42.42 22.69
C GLU A 498 -0.95 -42.06 23.69
N SER A 499 -0.96 -40.82 24.21
CA SER A 499 -2.01 -40.30 25.08
C SER A 499 -3.34 -40.07 24.37
N GLY A 500 -3.32 -39.71 23.09
CA GLY A 500 -4.50 -39.53 22.24
C GLY A 500 -5.24 -40.84 21.97
N ILE A 501 -4.48 -41.93 21.84
CA ILE A 501 -5.03 -43.29 21.72
C ILE A 501 -5.74 -43.69 23.02
N MET A 502 -5.20 -43.32 24.20
CA MET A 502 -5.90 -43.53 25.47
C MET A 502 -7.18 -42.70 25.58
N TRP A 503 -7.19 -41.44 25.14
CA TRP A 503 -8.40 -40.61 25.15
C TRP A 503 -9.46 -41.13 24.19
N THR A 504 -9.09 -41.56 22.98
CA THR A 504 -10.05 -42.15 22.04
C THR A 504 -10.61 -43.48 22.56
N LEU A 505 -9.80 -44.33 23.20
CA LEU A 505 -10.27 -45.53 23.89
C LEU A 505 -11.16 -45.21 25.10
N LEU A 506 -10.82 -44.20 25.91
CA LEU A 506 -11.65 -43.74 27.02
C LEU A 506 -13.01 -43.26 26.52
N PHE A 507 -13.04 -42.41 25.48
CA PHE A 507 -14.28 -41.94 24.88
C PHE A 507 -15.07 -43.07 24.25
N LEU A 508 -14.42 -44.05 23.62
CA LEU A 508 -15.07 -45.25 23.10
C LEU A 508 -15.70 -46.08 24.23
N VAL A 509 -14.97 -46.31 25.32
CA VAL A 509 -15.48 -47.04 26.49
C VAL A 509 -16.62 -46.29 27.16
N LEU A 510 -16.50 -44.97 27.34
CA LEU A 510 -17.57 -44.11 27.85
C LEU A 510 -18.80 -44.14 26.94
N PHE A 511 -18.59 -44.09 25.62
CA PHE A 511 -19.66 -44.14 24.63
C PHE A 511 -20.37 -45.50 24.63
N VAL A 512 -19.61 -46.60 24.71
CA VAL A 512 -20.15 -47.96 24.86
C VAL A 512 -20.88 -48.11 26.19
N ALA A 513 -20.34 -47.58 27.30
CA ALA A 513 -20.97 -47.61 28.62
C ALA A 513 -22.28 -46.80 28.65
N LEU A 514 -22.32 -45.65 27.98
CA LEU A 514 -23.53 -44.83 27.84
C LEU A 514 -24.59 -45.51 26.97
N LEU A 515 -24.17 -46.20 25.91
CA LEU A 515 -25.08 -46.96 25.04
C LEU A 515 -25.62 -48.22 25.74
N THR A 516 -24.80 -48.89 26.55
CA THR A 516 -25.22 -50.05 27.35
C THR A 516 -26.05 -49.67 28.58
N GLN A 517 -26.01 -48.41 29.03
CA GLN A 517 -26.89 -47.90 30.10
C GLN A 517 -28.33 -47.57 29.63
N ARG A 518 -28.72 -47.83 28.36
CA ARG A 518 -30.12 -47.67 27.92
C ARG A 518 -30.87 -49.00 27.79
N LYS A 519 -31.41 -49.38 28.96
CA LYS A 519 -32.65 -50.11 29.28
C LYS A 519 -32.70 -51.65 29.17
N PRO A 520 -33.38 -52.35 30.10
CA PRO A 520 -33.78 -52.00 31.47
C PRO A 520 -32.88 -52.63 32.56
#